data_AF-A0A3D9E775-F1
#
_entry.id   AF-A0A3D9E775-F1
#
_cell.length_a   1.000
_cell.length_b   1.000
_cell.length_c   1.000
_cell.angle_alpha   90.00
_cell.angle_beta   90.00
_cell.angle_gamma   90.00
#
_symmetry.space_group_name_H-M   'P 1'
#
loop_
_entity.id
_entity.type
_entity.pdbx_description
1 polymer ?
#
loop_
_entity_poly.entity_id
_entity_poly.type
_entity_poly.pdbx_seq_one_letter_code
_entity_poly.pdbx_strand_id
1 'polypeptide(L)'
;RPAVELGNLVRAVTQPYPGAFGWIGDRKLIVWSAQARQESHGQPPGSVLSLEPLRIACGEGVLEIQAGQLGDNGLYLSGPQLAREAGLVAGARLHRQDRRAKRRTRVLILGVNGFIGNHLSERLLADGEYEVYGLDIGSDAIERLKANPNFHYVEGDISIHTEWLEYHIKKCDVVLPLVAIATPIEYTRNPLRVFELDFEENLKIVRHCVKYGKRVIFPSTSEVYGMCQDERFDEDRSNLVVGPINKQRWIYSVSKQLLDRVIWAYGAKGLKFTLFRPFNWMGPRLDRLDSARIGSSRAITQLILNLVEGTPIKLVDGGAQKRCFTDVDDGIEALFRIIENRGGRCDGQIVNIGNPDNEASIRELAEELLAQFEAHPLRHEFPPFAGFREVESKSFYGDGYQDVAHRKPSVENARRLIDWQPTTAMAATVGKTLDFFLREALAQREA
;
A
#
# COMPACT_ATOMS: atom_id res chain seq x y z
N ARG A 1 -9.47 -35.53 -4.52
CA ARG A 1 -9.46 -35.81 -5.97
C ARG A 1 -9.55 -37.32 -6.19
N PRO A 2 -10.21 -37.80 -7.24
CA PRO A 2 -10.24 -39.22 -7.60
C PRO A 2 -8.85 -39.79 -7.89
N ALA A 3 -8.63 -41.07 -7.60
CA ALA A 3 -7.34 -41.73 -7.82
C ALA A 3 -6.91 -41.72 -9.30
N VAL A 4 -7.87 -41.83 -10.23
CA VAL A 4 -7.61 -41.78 -11.68
C VAL A 4 -7.04 -40.43 -12.10
N GLU A 5 -7.60 -39.33 -11.60
CA GLU A 5 -7.11 -37.97 -11.88
C GLU A 5 -5.68 -37.79 -11.35
N LEU A 6 -5.42 -38.26 -10.12
CA LEU A 6 -4.09 -38.18 -9.51
C LEU A 6 -3.07 -39.06 -10.25
N GLY A 7 -3.45 -40.26 -10.69
CA GLY A 7 -2.60 -41.11 -11.51
C GLY A 7 -2.29 -40.47 -12.87
N ASN A 8 -3.24 -39.78 -13.49
CA ASN A 8 -3.02 -39.00 -14.71
C ASN A 8 -2.05 -37.84 -14.47
N LEU A 9 -2.20 -37.11 -13.37
CA LEU A 9 -1.28 -36.04 -12.99
C LEU A 9 0.15 -36.57 -12.83
N VAL A 10 0.34 -37.66 -12.09
CA VAL A 10 1.66 -38.30 -11.93
C VAL A 10 2.26 -38.64 -13.29
N ARG A 11 1.49 -39.23 -14.21
CA ARG A 11 1.97 -39.55 -15.57
C ARG A 11 2.29 -38.30 -16.39
N ALA A 12 1.51 -37.24 -16.27
CA ALA A 12 1.68 -36.01 -17.05
C ALA A 12 2.95 -35.24 -16.66
N VAL A 13 3.38 -35.33 -15.40
CA VAL A 13 4.57 -34.62 -14.88
C VAL A 13 5.65 -35.56 -14.35
N THR A 14 5.69 -36.82 -14.78
CA THR A 14 6.78 -37.75 -14.43
C THR A 14 8.09 -37.37 -15.14
N GLN A 15 9.20 -38.03 -14.81
CA GLN A 15 10.50 -37.73 -15.40
C GLN A 15 10.44 -37.69 -16.93
N PRO A 16 11.06 -36.68 -17.58
CA PRO A 16 12.01 -35.70 -17.03
C PRO A 16 11.39 -34.42 -16.44
N TYR A 17 10.06 -34.36 -16.25
CA TYR A 17 9.37 -33.19 -15.66
C TYR A 17 9.51 -33.13 -14.12
N PRO A 18 9.07 -32.04 -13.46
CA PRO A 18 9.31 -31.81 -12.02
C PRO A 18 8.67 -32.80 -11.03
N GLY A 19 7.82 -33.72 -11.47
CA GLY A 19 7.13 -34.68 -10.60
C GLY A 19 5.84 -34.11 -9.98
N ALA A 20 4.83 -34.97 -9.81
CA ALA A 20 3.67 -34.61 -9.00
C ALA A 20 4.08 -34.67 -7.52
N PHE A 21 3.62 -33.73 -6.69
CA PHE A 21 4.05 -33.67 -5.30
C PHE A 21 2.92 -33.43 -4.30
N GLY A 22 3.17 -33.85 -3.07
CA GLY A 22 2.36 -33.63 -1.88
C GLY A 22 3.25 -33.39 -0.65
N TRP A 23 2.69 -33.52 0.54
CA TRP A 23 3.38 -33.25 1.79
C TRP A 23 3.13 -34.35 2.83
N ILE A 24 4.17 -34.69 3.58
CA ILE A 24 4.14 -35.53 4.77
C ILE A 24 4.66 -34.68 5.93
N GLY A 25 3.74 -34.04 6.66
CA GLY A 25 4.10 -33.02 7.63
C GLY A 25 4.79 -31.84 6.95
N ASP A 26 6.05 -31.60 7.29
CA ASP A 26 6.90 -30.55 6.70
C ASP A 26 7.75 -31.03 5.51
N ARG A 27 7.73 -32.33 5.18
CA ARG A 27 8.55 -32.91 4.11
C ARG A 27 7.76 -32.94 2.80
N LYS A 28 8.35 -32.42 1.72
CA LYS A 28 7.82 -32.56 0.35
C LYS A 28 7.95 -34.01 -0.10
N LEU A 29 6.87 -34.60 -0.60
CA LEU A 29 6.85 -35.94 -1.21
C LEU A 29 6.64 -35.77 -2.71
N ILE A 30 7.58 -36.23 -3.54
CA ILE A 30 7.43 -36.28 -4.99
C ILE A 30 7.05 -37.71 -5.37
N VAL A 31 6.02 -37.87 -6.19
CA VAL A 31 5.50 -39.15 -6.67
C VAL A 31 5.86 -39.27 -8.15
N TRP A 32 6.72 -40.22 -8.46
CA TRP A 32 7.25 -40.44 -9.81
C TRP A 32 6.46 -41.48 -10.59
N SER A 33 5.98 -42.52 -9.90
CA SER A 33 5.10 -43.54 -10.48
C SER A 33 4.00 -43.92 -9.50
N ALA A 34 2.78 -43.99 -10.01
CA ALA A 34 1.62 -44.40 -9.24
C ALA A 34 0.59 -45.11 -10.12
N GLN A 35 -0.18 -46.00 -9.50
CA GLN A 35 -1.26 -46.73 -10.16
C GLN A 35 -2.58 -46.45 -9.44
N ALA A 36 -3.57 -46.00 -10.21
CA ALA A 36 -4.93 -45.84 -9.70
C ALA A 36 -5.62 -47.21 -9.62
N ARG A 37 -6.29 -47.47 -8.49
CA ARG A 37 -7.09 -48.67 -8.24
C ARG A 37 -8.52 -48.23 -7.93
N GLN A 38 -9.48 -48.83 -8.60
CA GLN A 38 -10.89 -48.68 -8.23
C GLN A 38 -11.20 -49.67 -7.10
N GLU A 39 -10.87 -49.25 -5.88
CA GLU A 39 -11.09 -49.99 -4.65
C GLU A 39 -11.85 -49.06 -3.69
N SER A 40 -12.90 -49.58 -3.05
CA SER A 40 -13.61 -48.82 -2.01
C SER A 40 -12.82 -48.88 -0.71
N HIS A 41 -12.73 -47.75 -0.01
CA HIS A 41 -12.08 -47.64 1.29
C HIS A 41 -12.99 -46.91 2.27
N GLY A 42 -12.99 -47.32 3.54
CA GLY A 42 -13.69 -46.62 4.62
C GLY A 42 -12.90 -45.47 5.24
N GLN A 43 -11.74 -45.15 4.68
CA GLN A 43 -10.82 -44.15 5.22
C GLN A 43 -11.00 -42.80 4.53
N PRO A 44 -10.75 -41.68 5.23
CA PRO A 44 -10.80 -40.36 4.64
C PRO A 44 -9.67 -40.15 3.60
N PRO A 45 -9.87 -39.26 2.60
CA PRO A 45 -8.85 -38.97 1.60
C PRO A 45 -7.53 -38.50 2.22
N GLY A 46 -6.41 -39.00 1.68
CA GLY A 46 -5.06 -38.76 2.17
C GLY A 46 -4.57 -39.76 3.23
N SER A 47 -5.42 -40.65 3.74
CA SER A 47 -5.00 -41.69 4.67
C SER A 47 -4.14 -42.78 4.01
N VAL A 48 -3.10 -43.22 4.71
CA VAL A 48 -2.28 -44.38 4.34
C VAL A 48 -3.04 -45.66 4.68
N LEU A 49 -3.37 -46.45 3.67
CA LEU A 49 -4.10 -47.72 3.79
C LEU A 49 -3.17 -48.89 4.07
N SER A 50 -2.02 -48.94 3.39
CA SER A 50 -0.98 -49.95 3.62
C SER A 50 0.39 -49.37 3.22
N LEU A 51 1.46 -49.99 3.75
CA LEU A 51 2.85 -49.60 3.45
C LEU A 51 3.48 -50.49 2.38
N GLU A 52 3.00 -51.72 2.24
CA GLU A 52 3.51 -52.71 1.27
C GLU A 52 2.34 -53.41 0.56
N PRO A 53 1.96 -52.97 -0.66
CA PRO A 53 2.44 -51.76 -1.35
C PRO A 53 1.95 -50.47 -0.64
N LEU A 54 2.62 -49.35 -0.91
CA LEU A 54 2.23 -48.04 -0.37
C LEU A 54 0.93 -47.56 -1.03
N ARG A 55 -0.18 -47.64 -0.31
CA ARG A 55 -1.53 -47.30 -0.80
C ARG A 55 -2.11 -46.13 -0.04
N ILE A 56 -2.62 -45.14 -0.77
CA ILE A 56 -3.21 -43.91 -0.23
C ILE A 56 -4.69 -43.82 -0.64
N ALA A 57 -5.57 -43.61 0.34
CA ALA A 57 -6.99 -43.33 0.12
C ALA A 57 -7.16 -42.01 -0.65
N CYS A 58 -7.97 -42.01 -1.71
CA CYS A 58 -8.26 -40.81 -2.49
C CYS A 58 -9.67 -40.28 -2.20
N GLY A 59 -10.12 -39.26 -2.93
CA GLY A 59 -11.54 -38.86 -2.88
C GLY A 59 -12.46 -39.98 -3.35
N GLU A 60 -11.99 -40.71 -4.37
CA GLU A 60 -12.58 -41.93 -4.91
C GLU A 60 -11.44 -42.87 -5.31
N GLY A 61 -11.52 -44.14 -4.93
CA GLY A 61 -10.49 -45.14 -5.23
C GLY A 61 -9.21 -44.99 -4.41
N VAL A 62 -8.20 -45.77 -4.77
CA VAL A 62 -6.91 -45.84 -4.07
C VAL A 62 -5.79 -45.51 -5.04
N LEU A 63 -4.83 -44.70 -4.61
CA LEU A 63 -3.59 -44.46 -5.34
C LEU A 63 -2.46 -45.28 -4.73
N GLU A 64 -1.97 -46.25 -5.49
CA GLU A 64 -0.80 -47.07 -5.14
C GLU A 64 0.46 -46.35 -5.61
N ILE A 65 1.28 -45.86 -4.69
CA ILE A 65 2.55 -45.19 -5.02
C ILE A 65 3.61 -46.28 -5.24
N GLN A 66 4.07 -46.39 -6.47
CA GLN A 66 5.08 -47.38 -6.86
C GLN A 66 6.49 -46.85 -6.65
N ALA A 67 6.71 -45.56 -6.92
CA ALA A 67 7.99 -44.90 -6.70
C ALA A 67 7.85 -43.41 -6.42
N GLY A 68 8.76 -42.88 -5.60
CA GLY A 68 8.78 -41.48 -5.20
C GLY A 68 10.07 -41.07 -4.51
N GLN A 69 10.09 -39.86 -4.00
CA GLN A 69 11.26 -39.20 -3.43
C GLN A 69 10.82 -38.22 -2.33
N LEU A 70 11.66 -38.01 -1.31
CA LEU A 70 11.40 -37.03 -0.25
C LEU A 70 12.33 -35.82 -0.38
N GLY A 71 11.75 -34.65 -0.58
CA GLY A 71 12.46 -33.41 -0.91
C GLY A 71 13.00 -33.39 -2.33
N ASP A 72 13.45 -32.22 -2.78
CA ASP A 72 13.94 -32.05 -4.17
C ASP A 72 15.28 -32.77 -4.43
N ASN A 73 16.04 -33.04 -3.37
CA ASN A 73 17.35 -33.71 -3.42
C ASN A 73 17.35 -35.13 -2.79
N GLY A 74 16.17 -35.69 -2.52
CA GLY A 74 16.05 -37.04 -1.95
C GLY A 74 16.45 -38.16 -2.91
N LEU A 75 16.54 -39.39 -2.40
CA LEU A 75 16.72 -40.59 -3.23
C LEU A 75 15.41 -41.01 -3.91
N TYR A 76 15.52 -41.58 -5.10
CA TYR A 76 14.43 -42.28 -5.76
C TYR A 76 14.21 -43.63 -5.09
N LEU A 77 13.04 -43.85 -4.50
CA LEU A 77 12.72 -45.01 -3.69
C LEU A 77 11.45 -45.70 -4.19
N SER A 78 11.39 -47.02 -4.02
CA SER A 78 10.14 -47.77 -4.18
C SER A 78 9.10 -47.35 -3.13
N GLY A 79 7.81 -47.55 -3.40
CA GLY A 79 6.72 -47.23 -2.47
C GLY A 79 6.96 -47.70 -1.02
N PRO A 80 7.28 -48.98 -0.77
CA PRO A 80 7.61 -49.48 0.56
C PRO A 80 8.80 -48.80 1.24
N GLN A 81 9.88 -48.58 0.50
CA GLN A 81 11.07 -47.90 1.02
C GLN A 81 10.78 -46.43 1.33
N LEU A 82 10.03 -45.76 0.47
CA LEU A 82 9.58 -44.39 0.65
C LEU A 82 8.71 -44.26 1.90
N ALA A 83 7.82 -45.23 2.14
CA ALA A 83 6.98 -45.27 3.33
C ALA A 83 7.81 -45.39 4.62
N ARG A 84 8.82 -46.26 4.64
CA ARG A 84 9.77 -46.41 5.75
C ARG A 84 10.59 -45.15 5.99
N GLU A 85 11.19 -44.60 4.93
CA GLU A 85 12.00 -43.39 4.98
C GLU A 85 11.20 -42.15 5.44
N ALA A 86 9.92 -42.12 5.08
CA ALA A 86 8.99 -41.09 5.54
C ALA A 86 8.47 -41.32 6.96
N GLY A 87 8.71 -42.50 7.57
CA GLY A 87 8.14 -42.87 8.86
C GLY A 87 6.62 -43.02 8.84
N LEU A 88 6.04 -43.41 7.70
CA LEU A 88 4.60 -43.59 7.56
C LEU A 88 4.12 -44.85 8.30
N VAL A 89 2.91 -44.77 8.85
CA VAL A 89 2.18 -45.89 9.45
C VAL A 89 0.79 -45.97 8.83
N ALA A 90 0.20 -47.18 8.83
CA ALA A 90 -1.20 -47.33 8.40
C ALA A 90 -2.12 -46.47 9.28
N GLY A 91 -3.05 -45.77 8.65
CA GLY A 91 -3.95 -44.80 9.30
C GLY A 91 -3.39 -43.38 9.41
N ALA A 92 -2.08 -43.14 9.18
CA ALA A 92 -1.54 -41.79 9.10
C ALA A 92 -2.16 -41.04 7.90
N ARG A 93 -2.34 -39.73 8.00
CA ARG A 93 -2.76 -38.89 6.87
C ARG A 93 -1.58 -38.15 6.28
N LEU A 94 -1.47 -38.18 4.95
CA LEU A 94 -0.63 -37.28 4.20
C LEU A 94 -1.28 -35.90 4.21
N HIS A 95 -0.79 -35.02 5.07
CA HIS A 95 -1.16 -33.62 5.07
C HIS A 95 0.08 -32.78 5.29
N ARG A 96 0.02 -31.54 4.83
CA ARG A 96 0.95 -30.52 5.31
C ARG A 96 0.59 -30.26 6.77
N GLN A 97 1.54 -30.33 7.68
CA GLN A 97 1.27 -29.90 9.05
C GLN A 97 1.10 -28.39 8.98
N ASP A 98 -0.15 -27.90 9.09
CA ASP A 98 -0.39 -26.45 9.21
C ASP A 98 0.19 -26.01 10.56
N ARG A 99 1.46 -25.65 10.54
CA ARG A 99 2.16 -25.12 11.70
C ARG A 99 1.53 -23.77 12.06
N ARG A 100 0.80 -23.79 13.17
CA ARG A 100 0.21 -22.65 13.92
C ARG A 100 -0.93 -21.95 13.20
N ALA A 101 -1.92 -21.53 13.99
CA ALA A 101 -2.87 -20.50 13.56
C ALA A 101 -2.09 -19.39 12.85
N LYS A 102 -2.50 -19.05 11.62
CA LYS A 102 -1.84 -18.03 10.81
C LYS A 102 -1.72 -16.78 11.67
N ARG A 103 -0.50 -16.48 12.13
CA ARG A 103 -0.26 -15.28 12.94
C ARG A 103 -0.62 -14.09 12.05
N ARG A 104 -1.37 -13.14 12.62
CA ARG A 104 -1.71 -11.89 11.95
C ARG A 104 -0.46 -11.22 11.39
N THR A 105 -0.63 -10.59 10.24
CA THR A 105 0.44 -9.84 9.58
C THR A 105 0.67 -8.56 10.36
N ARG A 106 1.91 -8.31 10.77
CA ARG A 106 2.27 -7.11 11.53
C ARG A 106 2.66 -5.98 10.58
N VAL A 107 1.90 -4.90 10.60
CA VAL A 107 2.12 -3.72 9.77
C VAL A 107 2.64 -2.58 10.64
N LEU A 108 3.85 -2.12 10.37
CA LEU A 108 4.42 -0.93 11.00
C LEU A 108 4.12 0.30 10.15
N ILE A 109 3.40 1.27 10.71
CA ILE A 109 3.10 2.55 10.09
C ILE A 109 3.83 3.64 10.87
N LEU A 110 4.78 4.30 10.22
CA LEU A 110 5.49 5.45 10.78
C LEU A 110 4.82 6.71 10.21
N GLY A 111 4.41 7.65 11.05
CA GLY A 111 3.50 8.73 10.63
C GLY A 111 2.03 8.28 10.65
N VAL A 112 1.66 7.45 11.63
CA VAL A 112 0.32 6.82 11.69
C VAL A 112 -0.81 7.82 11.95
N ASN A 113 -0.52 8.96 12.56
CA ASN A 113 -1.50 10.01 12.89
C ASN A 113 -1.81 10.93 11.69
N GLY A 114 -1.15 10.73 10.56
CA GLY A 114 -1.44 11.45 9.32
C GLY A 114 -2.69 10.95 8.60
N PHE A 115 -3.05 11.65 7.51
CA PHE A 115 -4.19 11.32 6.64
C PHE A 115 -4.19 9.86 6.16
N ILE A 116 -3.10 9.40 5.55
CA ILE A 116 -3.03 8.01 5.06
C ILE A 116 -2.99 7.03 6.25
N GLY A 117 -2.20 7.34 7.28
CA GLY A 117 -1.98 6.46 8.42
C GLY A 117 -3.28 6.12 9.17
N ASN A 118 -4.12 7.12 9.44
CA ASN A 118 -5.35 6.91 10.19
C ASN A 118 -6.40 6.10 9.39
N HIS A 119 -6.60 6.41 8.10
CA HIS A 119 -7.55 5.68 7.24
C HIS A 119 -7.07 4.26 6.95
N LEU A 120 -5.76 4.08 6.71
CA LEU A 120 -5.19 2.77 6.48
C LEU A 120 -5.30 1.88 7.72
N SER A 121 -5.03 2.44 8.90
CA SER A 121 -5.16 1.70 10.16
C SER A 121 -6.59 1.22 10.37
N GLU A 122 -7.58 2.08 10.12
CA GLU A 122 -9.00 1.72 10.19
C GLU A 122 -9.35 0.57 9.22
N ARG A 123 -8.90 0.66 7.97
CA ARG A 123 -9.12 -0.38 6.95
C ARG A 123 -8.47 -1.72 7.29
N LEU A 124 -7.25 -1.71 7.83
CA LEU A 124 -6.51 -2.92 8.23
C LEU A 124 -7.14 -3.59 9.46
N LEU A 125 -7.57 -2.80 10.44
CA LEU A 125 -8.20 -3.31 11.66
C LEU A 125 -9.58 -3.92 11.37
N ALA A 126 -10.33 -3.37 10.40
CA ALA A 126 -11.62 -3.89 9.97
C ALA A 126 -11.53 -5.27 9.30
N ASP A 127 -10.40 -5.59 8.64
CA ASP A 127 -10.18 -6.88 7.98
C ASP A 127 -9.99 -8.04 8.97
N GLY A 128 -9.37 -7.76 10.12
CA GLY A 128 -9.19 -8.74 11.20
C GLY A 128 -7.97 -9.65 11.07
N GLU A 129 -7.26 -9.63 9.94
CA GLU A 129 -6.03 -10.43 9.71
C GLU A 129 -4.71 -9.68 10.05
N TYR A 130 -4.81 -8.43 10.51
CA TYR A 130 -3.66 -7.53 10.72
C TYR A 130 -3.49 -7.10 12.19
N GLU A 131 -2.24 -6.95 12.61
CA GLU A 131 -1.83 -6.18 13.79
C GLU A 131 -1.14 -4.90 13.31
N VAL A 132 -1.61 -3.74 13.75
CA VAL A 132 -1.08 -2.43 13.34
C VAL A 132 -0.22 -1.87 14.46
N TYR A 133 1.04 -1.56 14.15
CA TYR A 133 1.97 -0.86 15.03
C TYR A 133 2.17 0.54 14.46
N GLY A 134 1.74 1.55 15.19
CA GLY A 134 1.81 2.95 14.80
C GLY A 134 2.83 3.73 15.61
N LEU A 135 3.65 4.54 14.95
CA LEU A 135 4.49 5.56 15.58
C LEU A 135 4.19 6.93 14.99
N ASP A 136 4.02 7.94 15.84
CA ASP A 136 3.85 9.34 15.46
C ASP A 136 4.15 10.26 16.66
N ILE A 137 4.28 11.56 16.41
CA ILE A 137 4.49 12.58 17.46
C ILE A 137 3.18 13.03 18.12
N GLY A 138 2.02 12.51 17.68
CA GLY A 138 0.71 12.81 18.21
C GLY A 138 -0.32 11.73 17.87
N SER A 139 -1.53 11.82 18.44
CA SER A 139 -2.51 10.73 18.32
C SER A 139 -3.98 11.14 18.15
N ASP A 140 -4.27 12.42 18.02
CA ASP A 140 -5.63 12.96 17.85
C ASP A 140 -6.40 12.30 16.71
N ALA A 141 -5.77 12.10 15.55
CA ALA A 141 -6.41 11.51 14.39
C ALA A 141 -6.55 9.98 14.49
N ILE A 142 -6.01 9.33 15.53
CA ILE A 142 -6.07 7.87 15.73
C ILE A 142 -6.58 7.47 17.12
N GLU A 143 -7.04 8.43 17.94
CA GLU A 143 -7.45 8.18 19.32
C GLU A 143 -8.53 7.09 19.41
N ARG A 144 -9.50 7.15 18.49
CA ARG A 144 -10.58 6.16 18.34
C ARG A 144 -10.09 4.72 18.09
N LEU A 145 -8.88 4.55 17.56
CA LEU A 145 -8.32 3.25 17.21
C LEU A 145 -7.58 2.59 18.38
N LYS A 146 -7.15 3.38 19.38
CA LYS A 146 -6.38 2.89 20.54
C LYS A 146 -7.12 1.86 21.40
N ALA A 147 -8.45 1.86 21.36
CA ALA A 147 -9.26 0.85 22.05
C ALA A 147 -9.22 -0.52 21.37
N ASN A 148 -8.76 -0.61 20.12
CA ASN A 148 -8.68 -1.88 19.41
C ASN A 148 -7.47 -2.70 19.90
N PRO A 149 -7.65 -3.96 20.33
CA PRO A 149 -6.55 -4.78 20.86
C PRO A 149 -5.44 -5.08 19.84
N ASN A 150 -5.70 -4.91 18.54
CA ASN A 150 -4.75 -5.13 17.46
C ASN A 150 -4.09 -3.85 16.97
N PHE A 151 -4.35 -2.72 17.63
CA PHE A 151 -3.71 -1.44 17.35
C PHE A 151 -2.76 -1.09 18.50
N HIS A 152 -1.49 -0.90 18.16
CA HIS A 152 -0.43 -0.61 19.11
C HIS A 152 0.21 0.72 18.74
N TYR A 153 -0.11 1.77 19.50
CA TYR A 153 0.46 3.10 19.28
C TYR A 153 1.59 3.40 20.25
N VAL A 154 2.64 4.04 19.76
CA VAL A 154 3.69 4.65 20.57
C VAL A 154 3.95 6.07 20.06
N GLU A 155 4.00 7.01 20.99
CA GLU A 155 4.43 8.37 20.69
C GLU A 155 5.95 8.39 20.48
N GLY A 156 6.40 8.94 19.36
CA GLY A 156 7.81 8.99 19.02
C GLY A 156 8.11 9.74 17.73
N ASP A 157 9.35 10.21 17.64
CA ASP A 157 9.93 10.89 16.48
C ASP A 157 11.01 10.00 15.83
N ILE A 158 10.93 9.82 14.51
CA ILE A 158 11.86 8.99 13.73
C ILE A 158 13.30 9.51 13.73
N SER A 159 13.50 10.81 13.98
CA SER A 159 14.82 11.44 14.07
C SER A 159 15.48 11.25 15.44
N ILE A 160 14.71 10.87 16.47
CA ILE A 160 15.18 10.72 17.86
C ILE A 160 15.20 9.24 18.29
N HIS A 161 14.13 8.49 18.03
CA HIS A 161 13.88 7.17 18.63
C HIS A 161 14.45 6.00 17.80
N THR A 162 15.75 6.03 17.54
CA THR A 162 16.43 5.08 16.64
C THR A 162 16.32 3.61 17.08
N GLU A 163 16.54 3.31 18.36
CA GLU A 163 16.48 1.93 18.90
C GLU A 163 15.07 1.34 18.80
N TRP A 164 14.06 2.14 19.15
CA TRP A 164 12.66 1.73 19.09
C TRP A 164 12.24 1.43 17.65
N LEU A 165 12.65 2.32 16.73
CA LEU A 165 12.38 2.20 15.30
C LEU A 165 13.01 0.92 14.74
N GLU A 166 14.28 0.67 15.03
CA GLU A 166 14.98 -0.52 14.58
C GLU A 166 14.32 -1.81 15.12
N TYR A 167 13.97 -1.82 16.41
CA TYR A 167 13.29 -2.95 17.03
C TYR A 167 11.94 -3.24 16.36
N HIS A 168 11.11 -2.22 16.11
CA HIS A 168 9.79 -2.42 15.50
C HIS A 168 9.87 -2.82 14.03
N ILE A 169 10.85 -2.31 13.27
CA ILE A 169 11.14 -2.79 11.91
C ILE A 169 11.49 -4.28 11.96
N LYS A 170 12.37 -4.70 12.89
CA LYS A 170 12.73 -6.12 13.06
C LYS A 170 11.53 -6.99 13.48
N LYS A 171 10.61 -6.45 14.29
CA LYS A 171 9.44 -7.16 14.82
C LYS A 171 8.31 -7.34 13.79
N CYS A 172 8.08 -6.35 12.95
CA CYS A 172 6.96 -6.31 12.00
C CYS A 172 7.29 -7.03 10.68
N ASP A 173 6.28 -7.26 9.87
CA ASP A 173 6.39 -7.99 8.60
C ASP A 173 6.43 -7.03 7.41
N VAL A 174 5.63 -5.96 7.47
CA VAL A 174 5.53 -4.90 6.46
C VAL A 174 5.77 -3.53 7.11
N VAL A 175 6.52 -2.65 6.44
CA VAL A 175 6.83 -1.30 6.92
C VAL A 175 6.32 -0.26 5.93
N LEU A 176 5.58 0.73 6.43
CA LEU A 176 5.07 1.89 5.70
C LEU A 176 5.61 3.18 6.34
N PRO A 177 6.69 3.76 5.79
CA PRO A 177 7.22 5.03 6.26
C PRO A 177 6.45 6.20 5.63
N LEU A 178 5.44 6.72 6.33
CA LEU A 178 4.57 7.81 5.87
C LEU A 178 5.01 9.20 6.37
N VAL A 179 6.06 9.28 7.19
CA VAL A 179 6.61 10.55 7.68
C VAL A 179 7.32 11.28 6.53
N ALA A 180 6.80 12.45 6.16
CA ALA A 180 7.39 13.36 5.19
C ALA A 180 6.76 14.77 5.30
N ILE A 181 7.49 15.79 4.85
CA ILE A 181 6.94 17.13 4.62
C ILE A 181 6.46 17.21 3.17
N ALA A 182 5.15 17.09 2.95
CA ALA A 182 4.54 17.05 1.62
C ALA A 182 3.82 18.35 1.23
N THR A 183 4.30 19.50 1.69
CA THR A 183 3.64 20.81 1.57
C THR A 183 4.49 21.75 0.71
N PRO A 184 4.01 22.19 -0.49
CA PRO A 184 4.84 22.89 -1.46
C PRO A 184 5.56 24.15 -0.97
N ILE A 185 4.96 24.90 -0.05
CA ILE A 185 5.57 26.10 0.53
C ILE A 185 6.85 25.78 1.32
N GLU A 186 6.92 24.61 1.94
CA GLU A 186 8.07 24.21 2.76
C GLU A 186 9.27 23.83 1.90
N TYR A 187 9.05 23.49 0.62
CA TYR A 187 10.13 23.14 -0.31
C TYR A 187 11.02 24.34 -0.63
N THR A 188 10.45 25.55 -0.62
CA THR A 188 11.18 26.81 -0.80
C THR A 188 11.53 27.46 0.53
N ARG A 189 10.66 27.36 1.54
CA ARG A 189 10.88 27.98 2.85
C ARG A 189 11.93 27.25 3.70
N ASN A 190 11.88 25.92 3.74
CA ASN A 190 12.73 25.08 4.59
C ASN A 190 13.33 23.87 3.82
N PRO A 191 14.02 24.10 2.69
CA PRO A 191 14.47 23.02 1.79
C PRO A 191 15.37 21.98 2.47
N LEU A 192 16.26 22.42 3.37
CA LEU A 192 17.16 21.51 4.08
C LEU A 192 16.41 20.59 5.04
N ARG A 193 15.40 21.11 5.75
CA ARG A 193 14.57 20.29 6.63
C ARG A 193 13.77 19.25 5.85
N VAL A 194 13.26 19.63 4.67
CA VAL A 194 12.59 18.70 3.74
C VAL A 194 13.56 17.60 3.32
N PHE A 195 14.79 17.95 2.94
CA PHE A 195 15.81 16.95 2.56
C PHE A 195 16.15 16.00 3.72
N GLU A 196 16.48 16.53 4.90
CA GLU A 196 16.85 15.72 6.08
C GLU A 196 15.75 14.70 6.43
N LEU A 197 14.49 15.15 6.50
CA LEU A 197 13.38 14.28 6.89
C LEU A 197 12.95 13.34 5.74
N ASP A 198 12.70 13.88 4.56
CA ASP A 198 12.08 13.12 3.47
C ASP A 198 13.08 12.18 2.79
N PHE A 199 14.38 12.51 2.84
CA PHE A 199 15.46 11.71 2.27
C PHE A 199 16.26 10.95 3.34
N GLU A 200 16.96 11.65 4.24
CA GLU A 200 17.97 11.02 5.09
C GLU A 200 17.33 10.08 6.14
N GLU A 201 16.31 10.54 6.86
CA GLU A 201 15.62 9.71 7.85
C GLU A 201 14.90 8.51 7.21
N ASN A 202 14.25 8.74 6.06
CA ASN A 202 13.60 7.67 5.30
C ASN A 202 14.60 6.65 4.74
N LEU A 203 15.78 7.08 4.33
CA LEU A 203 16.86 6.18 3.87
C LEU A 203 17.34 5.26 5.00
N LYS A 204 17.42 5.75 6.24
CA LYS A 204 17.74 4.92 7.42
C LYS A 204 16.70 3.81 7.60
N ILE A 205 15.42 4.13 7.49
CA ILE A 205 14.31 3.15 7.58
C ILE A 205 14.44 2.08 6.48
N VAL A 206 14.67 2.49 5.23
CA VAL A 206 14.89 1.56 4.10
C VAL A 206 16.06 0.63 4.38
N ARG A 207 17.18 1.15 4.89
CA ARG A 207 18.36 0.35 5.25
C ARG A 207 18.06 -0.67 6.35
N HIS A 208 17.26 -0.32 7.36
CA HIS A 208 16.80 -1.29 8.36
C HIS A 208 15.90 -2.36 7.74
N CYS A 209 15.02 -2.01 6.80
CA CYS A 209 14.20 -3.01 6.10
C CYS A 209 15.08 -4.01 5.33
N VAL A 210 16.14 -3.53 4.67
CA VAL A 210 17.13 -4.40 4.01
C VAL A 210 17.84 -5.30 5.03
N LYS A 211 18.38 -4.71 6.12
CA LYS A 211 19.11 -5.43 7.17
C LYS A 211 18.29 -6.60 7.76
N TYR A 212 16.99 -6.42 7.92
CA TYR A 212 16.10 -7.39 8.56
C TYR A 212 15.21 -8.17 7.59
N GLY A 213 15.41 -8.04 6.27
CA GLY A 213 14.63 -8.75 5.26
C GLY A 213 13.14 -8.44 5.30
N LYS A 214 12.77 -7.18 5.57
CA LYS A 214 11.38 -6.73 5.73
C LYS A 214 10.84 -6.16 4.44
N ARG A 215 9.53 -6.38 4.21
CA ARG A 215 8.85 -5.79 3.07
C ARG A 215 8.61 -4.30 3.35
N VAL A 216 8.98 -3.44 2.42
CA VAL A 216 8.72 -1.99 2.50
C VAL A 216 7.69 -1.59 1.44
N ILE A 217 6.62 -0.93 1.85
CA ILE A 217 5.69 -0.28 0.92
C ILE A 217 5.94 1.21 1.06
N PHE A 218 6.69 1.76 0.12
CA PHE A 218 7.23 3.11 0.23
C PHE A 218 6.33 4.11 -0.50
N PRO A 219 5.91 5.21 0.16
CA PRO A 219 5.22 6.30 -0.52
C PRO A 219 6.22 7.07 -1.37
N SER A 220 6.25 6.73 -2.66
CA SER A 220 6.74 7.64 -3.69
C SER A 220 5.73 8.80 -3.84
N THR A 221 5.86 9.61 -4.87
CA THR A 221 4.99 10.76 -5.08
C THR A 221 4.69 10.94 -6.56
N SER A 222 3.50 11.41 -6.89
CA SER A 222 3.19 11.85 -8.26
C SER A 222 4.04 13.05 -8.68
N GLU A 223 4.72 13.72 -7.75
CA GLU A 223 5.65 14.79 -8.09
C GLU A 223 6.93 14.32 -8.77
N VAL A 224 7.31 13.04 -8.66
CA VAL A 224 8.55 12.54 -9.30
C VAL A 224 8.51 12.68 -10.82
N TYR A 225 7.31 12.67 -11.41
CA TYR A 225 7.12 12.93 -12.85
C TYR A 225 7.44 14.37 -13.22
N GLY A 226 7.31 15.30 -12.27
CA GLY A 226 7.53 16.73 -12.46
C GLY A 226 6.71 17.28 -13.63
N MET A 227 7.40 17.88 -14.58
CA MET A 227 6.84 18.48 -15.81
C MET A 227 6.85 17.49 -16.98
N CYS A 228 6.61 16.20 -16.71
CA CYS A 228 6.42 15.19 -17.75
C CYS A 228 5.37 15.67 -18.77
N GLN A 229 5.65 15.46 -20.06
CA GLN A 229 4.80 15.92 -21.16
C GLN A 229 3.81 14.85 -21.65
N ASP A 230 3.89 13.64 -21.09
CA ASP A 230 2.99 12.55 -21.46
C ASP A 230 1.55 12.89 -21.03
N GLU A 231 0.57 12.43 -21.81
CA GLU A 231 -0.85 12.62 -21.48
C GLU A 231 -1.24 11.89 -20.18
N ARG A 232 -0.66 10.70 -19.99
CA ARG A 232 -0.82 9.88 -18.79
C ARG A 232 0.57 9.50 -18.28
N PHE A 233 0.83 9.80 -17.01
CA PHE A 233 2.10 9.50 -16.38
C PHE A 233 2.17 8.01 -16.07
N ASP A 234 3.06 7.32 -16.77
CA ASP A 234 3.28 5.88 -16.69
C ASP A 234 4.46 5.57 -15.78
N GLU A 235 4.25 4.64 -14.85
CA GLU A 235 5.21 4.28 -13.82
C GLU A 235 6.55 3.77 -14.37
N ASP A 236 6.49 3.10 -15.51
CA ASP A 236 7.58 2.31 -16.08
C ASP A 236 8.17 2.94 -17.35
N ARG A 237 7.49 3.93 -17.95
CA ARG A 237 7.86 4.51 -19.25
C ARG A 237 8.07 6.02 -19.24
N SER A 238 7.35 6.76 -18.40
CA SER A 238 7.39 8.23 -18.46
C SER A 238 8.74 8.77 -18.01
N ASN A 239 9.26 9.73 -18.78
CA ASN A 239 10.45 10.48 -18.37
C ASN A 239 10.10 11.42 -17.21
N LEU A 240 11.07 11.61 -16.33
CA LEU A 240 10.96 12.43 -15.12
C LEU A 240 11.65 13.77 -15.37
N VAL A 241 10.89 14.86 -15.43
CA VAL A 241 11.39 16.18 -15.88
C VAL A 241 11.25 17.20 -14.75
N VAL A 242 12.35 17.82 -14.34
CA VAL A 242 12.36 18.90 -13.33
C VAL A 242 13.06 20.15 -13.87
N GLY A 243 12.85 21.28 -13.21
CA GLY A 243 13.47 22.55 -13.57
C GLY A 243 14.96 22.63 -13.21
N PRO A 244 15.61 23.76 -13.55
CA PRO A 244 17.00 24.02 -13.16
C PRO A 244 17.19 24.08 -11.65
N ILE A 245 18.44 24.00 -11.18
CA ILE A 245 18.80 24.01 -9.74
C ILE A 245 18.29 25.27 -9.01
N ASN A 246 18.19 26.41 -9.69
CA ASN A 246 17.64 27.65 -9.09
C ASN A 246 16.11 27.61 -8.86
N LYS A 247 15.44 26.50 -9.21
CA LYS A 247 14.03 26.23 -8.89
C LYS A 247 13.93 25.24 -7.74
N GLN A 248 14.10 25.76 -6.51
CA GLN A 248 14.23 24.96 -5.29
C GLN A 248 13.02 24.08 -4.98
N ARG A 249 11.82 24.44 -5.46
CA ARG A 249 10.60 23.62 -5.39
C ARG A 249 10.82 22.14 -5.77
N TRP A 250 11.73 21.87 -6.71
CA TRP A 250 12.00 20.50 -7.19
C TRP A 250 12.83 19.64 -6.23
N ILE A 251 13.34 20.19 -5.11
CA ILE A 251 14.11 19.43 -4.12
C ILE A 251 13.34 18.23 -3.59
N TYR A 252 12.04 18.39 -3.34
CA TYR A 252 11.15 17.32 -2.89
C TYR A 252 11.05 16.20 -3.95
N SER A 253 10.72 16.57 -5.19
CA SER A 253 10.62 15.64 -6.32
C SER A 253 11.90 14.82 -6.51
N VAL A 254 13.05 15.49 -6.56
CA VAL A 254 14.35 14.84 -6.79
C VAL A 254 14.76 13.97 -5.60
N SER A 255 14.50 14.40 -4.37
CA SER A 255 14.76 13.61 -3.16
C SER A 255 13.97 12.30 -3.16
N LYS A 256 12.66 12.37 -3.42
CA LYS A 256 11.79 11.18 -3.52
C LYS A 256 12.20 10.29 -4.68
N GLN A 257 12.53 10.85 -5.83
CA GLN A 257 13.03 10.10 -6.99
C GLN A 257 14.34 9.37 -6.67
N LEU A 258 15.28 10.00 -5.96
CA LEU A 258 16.54 9.36 -5.59
C LEU A 258 16.30 8.21 -4.60
N LEU A 259 15.37 8.36 -3.64
CA LEU A 259 14.94 7.27 -2.77
C LEU A 259 14.33 6.10 -3.54
N ASP A 260 13.43 6.37 -4.50
CA ASP A 260 12.86 5.33 -5.37
C ASP A 260 13.97 4.52 -6.06
N ARG A 261 15.00 5.19 -6.59
CA ARG A 261 16.17 4.56 -7.24
C ARG A 261 17.02 3.74 -6.27
N VAL A 262 17.22 4.24 -5.05
CA VAL A 262 17.97 3.51 -4.02
C VAL A 262 17.20 2.27 -3.57
N ILE A 263 15.89 2.36 -3.36
CA ILE A 263 15.02 1.23 -3.04
C ILE A 263 15.05 0.20 -4.18
N TRP A 264 14.97 0.65 -5.43
CA TRP A 264 15.09 -0.22 -6.61
C TRP A 264 16.42 -0.97 -6.63
N ALA A 265 17.53 -0.29 -6.36
CA ALA A 265 18.86 -0.90 -6.28
C ALA A 265 18.98 -1.92 -5.14
N TYR A 266 18.34 -1.67 -3.99
CA TYR A 266 18.22 -2.68 -2.93
C TYR A 266 17.32 -3.84 -3.31
N GLY A 267 16.28 -3.58 -4.12
CA GLY A 267 15.41 -4.60 -4.70
C GLY A 267 16.18 -5.62 -5.53
N ALA A 268 17.11 -5.15 -6.36
CA ALA A 268 18.04 -6.01 -7.10
C ALA A 268 18.94 -6.88 -6.20
N LYS A 269 19.08 -6.51 -4.92
CA LYS A 269 19.79 -7.27 -3.88
C LYS A 269 18.85 -8.08 -2.96
N GLY A 270 17.57 -8.19 -3.29
CA GLY A 270 16.60 -9.03 -2.58
C GLY A 270 15.65 -8.30 -1.63
N LEU A 271 15.67 -6.95 -1.56
CA LEU A 271 14.66 -6.21 -0.81
C LEU A 271 13.27 -6.41 -1.46
N LYS A 272 12.29 -6.87 -0.69
CA LYS A 272 10.89 -6.87 -1.12
C LYS A 272 10.33 -5.46 -0.96
N PHE A 273 9.98 -4.82 -2.05
CA PHE A 273 9.40 -3.49 -2.02
C PHE A 273 8.21 -3.34 -2.96
N THR A 274 7.38 -2.35 -2.67
CA THR A 274 6.43 -1.78 -3.63
C THR A 274 6.47 -0.27 -3.46
N LEU A 275 6.62 0.47 -4.57
CA LEU A 275 6.50 1.93 -4.55
C LEU A 275 5.07 2.29 -4.93
N PHE A 276 4.40 3.16 -4.18
CA PHE A 276 3.11 3.70 -4.58
C PHE A 276 3.16 5.21 -4.72
N ARG A 277 2.46 5.74 -5.73
CA ARG A 277 2.43 7.17 -6.08
C ARG A 277 1.00 7.68 -5.97
N PRO A 278 0.63 8.36 -4.86
CA PRO A 278 -0.70 8.93 -4.71
C PRO A 278 -0.86 10.19 -5.59
N PHE A 279 -2.02 10.31 -6.24
CA PHE A 279 -2.42 11.48 -7.04
C PHE A 279 -3.55 12.23 -6.34
N ASN A 280 -3.19 13.31 -5.65
CA ASN A 280 -4.07 14.25 -4.94
C ASN A 280 -5.24 13.55 -4.23
N TRP A 281 -4.90 12.62 -3.32
CA TRP A 281 -5.91 12.01 -2.47
C TRP A 281 -6.53 13.06 -1.57
N MET A 282 -7.85 13.04 -1.45
CA MET A 282 -8.61 13.97 -0.62
C MET A 282 -9.79 13.28 0.03
N GLY A 283 -10.22 13.80 1.17
CA GLY A 283 -11.22 13.20 2.02
C GLY A 283 -11.17 13.78 3.43
N PRO A 284 -12.01 13.27 4.34
CA PRO A 284 -11.96 13.62 5.76
C PRO A 284 -10.55 13.49 6.36
N ARG A 285 -10.17 14.40 7.26
CA ARG A 285 -8.86 14.40 7.97
C ARG A 285 -7.63 14.56 7.04
N LEU A 286 -7.77 15.27 5.91
CA LEU A 286 -6.68 15.43 4.93
C LEU A 286 -5.45 16.15 5.49
N ASP A 287 -5.67 17.31 6.10
CA ASP A 287 -4.71 18.14 6.84
C ASP A 287 -5.49 18.82 7.98
N ARG A 288 -4.82 19.53 8.88
CA ARG A 288 -5.52 20.36 9.89
C ARG A 288 -5.81 21.75 9.33
N LEU A 289 -6.94 22.35 9.73
CA LEU A 289 -7.25 23.75 9.39
C LEU A 289 -6.15 24.71 9.90
N ASP A 290 -5.58 24.45 11.09
CA ASP A 290 -4.48 25.27 11.62
C ASP A 290 -3.20 25.20 10.77
N SER A 291 -2.90 24.04 10.16
CA SER A 291 -1.77 23.97 9.22
C SER A 291 -2.03 24.74 7.92
N ALA A 292 -3.30 24.87 7.51
CA ALA A 292 -3.68 25.69 6.36
C ALA A 292 -3.54 27.20 6.65
N ARG A 293 -3.72 27.65 7.90
CA ARG A 293 -3.49 29.07 8.29
C ARG A 293 -2.05 29.53 8.04
N ILE A 294 -1.09 28.60 8.11
CA ILE A 294 0.35 28.85 7.88
C ILE A 294 0.72 28.73 6.38
N GLY A 295 -0.25 28.36 5.54
CA GLY A 295 -0.07 28.05 4.11
C GLY A 295 0.54 26.67 3.85
N SER A 296 0.62 25.83 4.89
CA SER A 296 1.30 24.54 4.89
C SER A 296 0.32 23.39 4.61
N SER A 297 -0.73 23.60 3.80
CA SER A 297 -1.74 22.58 3.51
C SER A 297 -1.95 22.41 2.01
N ARG A 298 -2.52 21.27 1.62
CA ARG A 298 -2.87 20.92 0.24
C ARG A 298 -4.00 21.80 -0.28
N ALA A 299 -4.10 21.90 -1.60
CA ALA A 299 -4.98 22.85 -2.29
C ALA A 299 -6.42 22.85 -1.75
N ILE A 300 -7.08 21.68 -1.68
CA ILE A 300 -8.49 21.61 -1.26
C ILE A 300 -8.72 22.10 0.18
N THR A 301 -7.86 21.72 1.13
CA THR A 301 -7.99 22.17 2.53
C THR A 301 -7.79 23.68 2.63
N GLN A 302 -6.85 24.25 1.87
CA GLN A 302 -6.66 25.71 1.82
C GLN A 302 -7.90 26.41 1.25
N LEU A 303 -8.52 25.86 0.21
CA LEU A 303 -9.76 26.39 -0.36
C LEU A 303 -10.91 26.35 0.66
N ILE A 304 -11.06 25.24 1.38
CA ILE A 304 -12.06 25.09 2.45
C ILE A 304 -11.80 26.09 3.57
N LEU A 305 -10.55 26.26 4.01
CA LEU A 305 -10.20 27.24 5.04
C LEU A 305 -10.60 28.65 4.60
N ASN A 306 -10.36 29.02 3.34
CA ASN A 306 -10.73 30.34 2.83
C ASN A 306 -12.25 30.58 2.94
N LEU A 307 -13.06 29.55 2.65
CA LEU A 307 -14.53 29.62 2.80
C LEU A 307 -14.97 29.72 4.27
N VAL A 308 -14.33 28.94 5.15
CA VAL A 308 -14.60 28.94 6.60
C VAL A 308 -14.26 30.30 7.23
N GLU A 309 -13.13 30.89 6.86
CA GLU A 309 -12.65 32.16 7.42
C GLU A 309 -13.17 33.40 6.69
N GLY A 310 -13.86 33.23 5.57
CA GLY A 310 -14.31 34.36 4.74
C GLY A 310 -13.17 35.12 4.09
N THR A 311 -12.06 34.44 3.75
CA THR A 311 -10.93 35.03 3.03
C THR A 311 -11.00 34.67 1.54
N PRO A 312 -10.44 35.48 0.63
CA PRO A 312 -10.58 35.24 -0.80
C PRO A 312 -9.83 33.98 -1.22
N ILE A 313 -10.43 33.21 -2.13
CA ILE A 313 -9.75 32.07 -2.76
C ILE A 313 -8.71 32.61 -3.75
N LYS A 314 -7.44 32.31 -3.47
CA LYS A 314 -6.31 32.70 -4.32
C LYS A 314 -6.09 31.68 -5.43
N LEU A 315 -6.33 32.08 -6.67
CA LEU A 315 -6.04 31.30 -7.87
C LEU A 315 -4.65 31.67 -8.38
N VAL A 316 -3.67 30.81 -8.08
CA VAL A 316 -2.27 31.00 -8.48
C VAL A 316 -2.15 30.89 -9.99
N ASP A 317 -1.61 31.93 -10.62
CA ASP A 317 -1.47 32.09 -12.08
C ASP A 317 -2.79 31.80 -12.83
N GLY A 318 -3.91 32.24 -12.24
CA GLY A 318 -5.26 32.08 -12.81
C GLY A 318 -5.93 30.73 -12.52
N GLY A 319 -5.21 29.76 -11.93
CA GLY A 319 -5.76 28.48 -11.48
C GLY A 319 -6.07 27.47 -12.61
N ALA A 320 -5.49 27.65 -13.79
CA ALA A 320 -5.75 26.84 -14.98
C ALA A 320 -5.06 25.46 -14.97
N GLN A 321 -4.07 25.27 -14.09
CA GLN A 321 -3.34 24.01 -13.96
C GLN A 321 -4.26 22.87 -13.49
N LYS A 322 -4.18 21.72 -14.16
CA LYS A 322 -5.08 20.58 -13.96
C LYS A 322 -4.45 19.49 -13.10
N ARG A 323 -5.27 18.88 -12.25
CA ARG A 323 -4.92 17.79 -11.34
C ARG A 323 -5.99 16.72 -11.41
N CYS A 324 -5.60 15.47 -11.26
CA CYS A 324 -6.52 14.37 -10.99
C CYS A 324 -6.69 14.19 -9.49
N PHE A 325 -7.94 14.21 -9.00
CA PHE A 325 -8.27 14.08 -7.58
C PHE A 325 -8.87 12.72 -7.25
N THR A 326 -8.47 12.14 -6.13
CA THR A 326 -8.84 10.76 -5.80
C THR A 326 -9.48 10.72 -4.42
N ASP A 327 -10.60 10.02 -4.30
CA ASP A 327 -11.19 9.78 -2.98
C ASP A 327 -10.24 8.96 -2.11
N VAL A 328 -10.16 9.32 -0.84
CA VAL A 328 -9.36 8.58 0.13
C VAL A 328 -9.79 7.11 0.24
N ASP A 329 -11.07 6.80 0.11
CA ASP A 329 -11.56 5.42 0.22
C ASP A 329 -11.03 4.58 -0.96
N ASP A 330 -11.08 5.13 -2.18
CA ASP A 330 -10.51 4.51 -3.38
C ASP A 330 -8.98 4.30 -3.23
N GLY A 331 -8.27 5.33 -2.73
CA GLY A 331 -6.82 5.29 -2.53
C GLY A 331 -6.38 4.27 -1.48
N ILE A 332 -7.09 4.23 -0.35
CA ILE A 332 -6.81 3.32 0.76
C ILE A 332 -7.16 1.88 0.40
N GLU A 333 -8.21 1.65 -0.39
CA GLU A 333 -8.50 0.32 -0.91
C GLU A 333 -7.39 -0.18 -1.84
N ALA A 334 -6.84 0.67 -2.72
CA ALA A 334 -5.67 0.29 -3.53
C ALA A 334 -4.45 -0.05 -2.65
N LEU A 335 -4.16 0.78 -1.64
CA LEU A 335 -3.02 0.57 -0.74
C LEU A 335 -3.20 -0.70 0.12
N PHE A 336 -4.43 -0.99 0.55
CA PHE A 336 -4.79 -2.23 1.24
C PHE A 336 -4.47 -3.45 0.37
N ARG A 337 -4.83 -3.43 -0.92
CA ARG A 337 -4.52 -4.54 -1.83
C ARG A 337 -3.02 -4.68 -2.12
N ILE A 338 -2.27 -3.58 -2.12
CA ILE A 338 -0.81 -3.63 -2.15
C ILE A 338 -0.26 -4.33 -0.90
N ILE A 339 -0.85 -4.08 0.28
CA ILE A 339 -0.48 -4.79 1.52
C ILE A 339 -0.81 -6.28 1.42
N GLU A 340 -1.99 -6.65 0.91
CA GLU A 340 -2.37 -8.05 0.66
C GLU A 340 -1.39 -8.77 -0.26
N ASN A 341 -0.90 -8.10 -1.31
CA ASN A 341 0.10 -8.61 -2.26
C ASN A 341 -0.24 -10.01 -2.78
N ARG A 342 -1.48 -10.19 -3.24
CA ARG A 342 -1.99 -11.49 -3.71
C ARG A 342 -1.11 -12.03 -4.83
N GLY A 343 -0.57 -13.24 -4.62
CA GLY A 343 0.32 -13.91 -5.56
C GLY A 343 1.71 -13.28 -5.68
N GLY A 344 2.11 -12.37 -4.77
CA GLY A 344 3.40 -11.67 -4.87
C GLY A 344 3.46 -10.66 -6.02
N ARG A 345 2.31 -10.29 -6.62
CA ARG A 345 2.24 -9.44 -7.82
C ARG A 345 2.86 -8.07 -7.62
N CYS A 346 2.87 -7.52 -6.40
CA CYS A 346 3.38 -6.18 -6.12
C CYS A 346 4.88 -6.14 -5.82
N ASP A 347 5.57 -7.29 -5.77
CA ASP A 347 7.01 -7.33 -5.47
C ASP A 347 7.81 -6.68 -6.60
N GLY A 348 8.60 -5.65 -6.25
CA GLY A 348 9.43 -4.92 -7.20
C GLY A 348 8.65 -4.01 -8.15
N GLN A 349 7.40 -3.66 -7.82
CA GLN A 349 6.53 -2.86 -8.69
C GLN A 349 6.42 -1.41 -8.23
N ILE A 350 6.04 -0.54 -9.18
CA ILE A 350 5.65 0.84 -8.96
C ILE A 350 4.18 0.98 -9.37
N VAL A 351 3.37 1.59 -8.51
CA VAL A 351 1.91 1.68 -8.70
C VAL A 351 1.43 3.11 -8.47
N ASN A 352 0.94 3.76 -9.52
CA ASN A 352 0.16 4.98 -9.42
C ASN A 352 -1.21 4.65 -8.84
N ILE A 353 -1.65 5.48 -7.91
CA ILE A 353 -2.99 5.38 -7.33
C ILE A 353 -3.65 6.74 -7.48
N GLY A 354 -4.54 6.84 -8.46
CA GLY A 354 -5.36 8.01 -8.66
C GLY A 354 -6.57 7.79 -9.54
N ASN A 355 -7.48 8.75 -9.58
CA ASN A 355 -8.63 8.75 -10.48
C ASN A 355 -8.39 9.66 -11.70
N PRO A 356 -8.02 9.09 -12.88
CA PRO A 356 -7.76 9.89 -14.08
C PRO A 356 -9.01 10.55 -14.67
N ASP A 357 -10.21 10.11 -14.27
CA ASP A 357 -11.49 10.65 -14.74
C ASP A 357 -11.90 11.90 -13.95
N ASN A 358 -11.37 12.05 -12.72
CA ASN A 358 -11.56 13.24 -11.88
C ASN A 358 -10.51 14.32 -12.16
N GLU A 359 -10.28 14.64 -13.43
CA GLU A 359 -9.38 15.74 -13.81
C GLU A 359 -10.12 17.08 -13.73
N ALA A 360 -9.59 18.01 -12.93
CA ALA A 360 -10.09 19.36 -12.83
C ALA A 360 -8.94 20.36 -12.64
N SER A 361 -9.12 21.57 -13.15
CA SER A 361 -8.30 22.73 -12.81
C SER A 361 -8.52 23.14 -11.36
N ILE A 362 -7.59 23.92 -10.80
CA ILE A 362 -7.77 24.49 -9.45
C ILE A 362 -8.99 25.42 -9.42
N ARG A 363 -9.26 26.13 -10.52
CA ARG A 363 -10.47 26.95 -10.67
C ARG A 363 -11.75 26.11 -10.63
N GLU A 364 -11.84 25.05 -11.45
CA GLU A 364 -13.00 24.16 -11.47
C GLU A 364 -13.22 23.49 -10.10
N LEU A 365 -12.16 23.07 -9.41
CA LEU A 365 -12.27 22.56 -8.04
C LEU A 365 -12.84 23.62 -7.09
N ALA A 366 -12.37 24.86 -7.18
CA ALA A 366 -12.79 25.93 -6.29
C ALA A 366 -14.25 26.36 -6.55
N GLU A 367 -14.69 26.34 -7.80
CA GLU A 367 -16.08 26.60 -8.21
C GLU A 367 -17.02 25.49 -7.72
N GLU A 368 -16.64 24.22 -7.89
CA GLU A 368 -17.40 23.07 -7.36
C GLU A 368 -17.50 23.13 -5.82
N LEU A 369 -16.39 23.42 -5.14
CA LEU A 369 -16.37 23.56 -3.69
C LEU A 369 -17.28 24.70 -3.21
N LEU A 370 -17.24 25.85 -3.89
CA LEU A 370 -18.10 27.00 -3.58
C LEU A 370 -19.57 26.65 -3.77
N ALA A 371 -19.93 25.98 -4.87
CA ALA A 371 -21.30 25.57 -5.15
C ALA A 371 -21.84 24.66 -4.04
N GLN A 372 -21.05 23.67 -3.62
CA GLN A 372 -21.45 22.77 -2.52
C GLN A 372 -21.46 23.47 -1.15
N PHE A 373 -20.56 24.43 -0.92
CA PHE A 373 -20.53 25.23 0.30
C PHE A 373 -21.77 26.10 0.45
N GLU A 374 -22.17 26.81 -0.62
CA GLU A 374 -23.39 27.63 -0.60
C GLU A 374 -24.67 26.80 -0.42
N ALA A 375 -24.68 25.55 -0.90
CA ALA A 375 -25.78 24.61 -0.69
C ALA A 375 -25.73 23.87 0.67
N HIS A 376 -24.67 24.05 1.46
CA HIS A 376 -24.44 23.25 2.67
C HIS A 376 -25.38 23.65 3.81
N PRO A 377 -25.94 22.70 4.60
CA PRO A 377 -26.82 23.03 5.74
C PRO A 377 -26.18 23.97 6.77
N LEU A 378 -24.88 23.82 7.01
CA LEU A 378 -24.09 24.66 7.94
C LEU A 378 -23.63 26.00 7.35
N ARG A 379 -23.98 26.33 6.10
CA ARG A 379 -23.48 27.52 5.39
C ARG A 379 -23.67 28.83 6.17
N HIS A 380 -24.79 28.94 6.89
CA HIS A 380 -25.16 30.13 7.66
C HIS A 380 -24.24 30.40 8.87
N GLU A 381 -23.44 29.42 9.30
CA GLU A 381 -22.48 29.56 10.41
C GLU A 381 -21.17 30.24 10.01
N PHE A 382 -20.97 30.47 8.70
CA PHE A 382 -19.71 30.95 8.13
C PHE A 382 -19.89 32.31 7.40
N PRO A 383 -18.83 33.12 7.27
CA PRO A 383 -18.88 34.42 6.60
C PRO A 383 -19.32 34.34 5.12
N PRO A 384 -19.68 35.47 4.49
CA PRO A 384 -19.91 35.51 3.04
C PRO A 384 -18.63 35.21 2.25
N PHE A 385 -18.78 34.65 1.06
CA PHE A 385 -17.66 34.39 0.17
C PHE A 385 -16.96 35.70 -0.24
N ALA A 386 -15.65 35.78 0.01
CA ALA A 386 -14.84 36.95 -0.28
C ALA A 386 -14.36 37.05 -1.75
N GLY A 387 -14.82 36.16 -2.63
CA GLY A 387 -14.49 36.17 -4.05
C GLY A 387 -13.25 35.37 -4.42
N PHE A 388 -13.09 35.16 -5.72
CA PHE A 388 -11.85 34.65 -6.32
C PHE A 388 -10.87 35.80 -6.54
N ARG A 389 -9.59 35.56 -6.27
CA ARG A 389 -8.51 36.51 -6.51
C ARG A 389 -7.37 35.83 -7.25
N GLU A 390 -7.00 36.36 -8.40
CA GLU A 390 -5.81 35.91 -9.11
C GLU A 390 -4.56 36.43 -8.41
N VAL A 391 -3.57 35.56 -8.26
CA VAL A 391 -2.28 35.89 -7.64
C VAL A 391 -1.15 35.30 -8.47
N GLU A 392 -0.03 35.99 -8.52
CA GLU A 392 1.17 35.44 -9.17
C GLU A 392 1.81 34.38 -8.29
N SER A 393 2.29 33.29 -8.87
CA SER A 393 2.97 32.22 -8.14
C SER A 393 4.16 32.70 -7.33
N LYS A 394 4.92 33.66 -7.84
CA LYS A 394 6.02 34.30 -7.11
C LYS A 394 5.54 34.98 -5.81
N SER A 395 4.39 35.63 -5.84
CA SER A 395 3.84 36.31 -4.66
C SER A 395 3.31 35.34 -3.59
N PHE A 396 2.94 34.12 -4.00
CA PHE A 396 2.36 33.13 -3.11
C PHE A 396 3.40 32.15 -2.55
N TYR A 397 4.24 31.57 -3.41
CA TYR A 397 5.22 30.54 -3.06
C TYR A 397 6.65 31.07 -2.89
N GLY A 398 6.90 32.32 -3.25
CA GLY A 398 8.22 32.94 -3.24
C GLY A 398 9.04 32.69 -4.51
N ASP A 399 10.27 33.18 -4.51
CA ASP A 399 11.22 32.93 -5.60
C ASP A 399 11.58 31.44 -5.70
N GLY A 400 11.88 30.99 -6.92
CA GLY A 400 12.27 29.60 -7.17
C GLY A 400 11.11 28.61 -7.32
N TYR A 401 9.85 29.07 -7.27
CA TYR A 401 8.69 28.24 -7.60
C TYR A 401 8.57 27.99 -9.12
N GLN A 402 8.04 26.81 -9.46
CA GLN A 402 7.66 26.37 -10.79
C GLN A 402 6.61 25.25 -10.64
N ASP A 403 5.53 25.29 -11.42
CA ASP A 403 4.42 24.33 -11.30
C ASP A 403 4.34 23.37 -12.49
N VAL A 404 3.48 22.36 -12.34
CA VAL A 404 3.10 21.37 -13.33
C VAL A 404 1.79 21.78 -13.99
N ALA A 405 1.71 21.79 -15.32
CA ALA A 405 0.50 22.18 -16.04
C ALA A 405 -0.62 21.13 -15.90
N HIS A 406 -0.30 19.85 -16.09
CA HIS A 406 -1.25 18.73 -15.99
C HIS A 406 -0.63 17.55 -15.24
N ARG A 407 -1.46 16.78 -14.53
CA ARG A 407 -1.01 15.61 -13.78
C ARG A 407 -2.09 14.53 -13.77
N LYS A 408 -2.03 13.65 -14.77
CA LYS A 408 -2.97 12.55 -14.96
C LYS A 408 -2.24 11.20 -14.87
N PRO A 409 -2.67 10.28 -13.98
CA PRO A 409 -2.01 8.98 -13.85
C PRO A 409 -2.39 8.02 -14.98
N SER A 410 -1.44 7.21 -15.42
CA SER A 410 -1.76 5.85 -15.87
C SER A 410 -2.12 5.01 -14.64
N VAL A 411 -3.15 4.17 -14.75
CA VAL A 411 -3.57 3.25 -13.67
C VAL A 411 -3.51 1.78 -14.12
N GLU A 412 -2.80 1.50 -15.22
CA GLU A 412 -2.69 0.15 -15.77
C GLU A 412 -1.99 -0.82 -14.81
N ASN A 413 -0.94 -0.37 -14.10
CA ASN A 413 -0.29 -1.20 -13.09
C ASN A 413 -1.24 -1.49 -11.92
N ALA A 414 -2.05 -0.53 -11.48
CA ALA A 414 -3.04 -0.78 -10.44
C ALA A 414 -4.09 -1.83 -10.89
N ARG A 415 -4.60 -1.73 -12.13
CA ARG A 415 -5.52 -2.75 -12.68
C ARG A 415 -4.87 -4.13 -12.77
N ARG A 416 -3.65 -4.21 -13.30
CA ARG A 416 -2.93 -5.47 -13.56
C ARG A 416 -2.48 -6.17 -12.26
N LEU A 417 -2.02 -5.41 -11.28
CA LEU A 417 -1.34 -5.93 -10.10
C LEU A 417 -2.28 -6.17 -8.92
N ILE A 418 -3.32 -5.35 -8.78
CA ILE A 418 -4.21 -5.36 -7.62
C ILE A 418 -5.70 -5.34 -8.01
N ASP A 419 -6.02 -5.56 -9.29
CA ASP A 419 -7.39 -5.66 -9.82
C ASP A 419 -8.27 -4.45 -9.40
N TRP A 420 -7.65 -3.27 -9.32
CA TRP A 420 -8.26 -2.04 -8.79
C TRP A 420 -8.56 -1.02 -9.88
N GLN A 421 -9.66 -0.32 -9.72
CA GLN A 421 -10.03 0.88 -10.47
C GLN A 421 -10.77 1.83 -9.50
N PRO A 422 -10.55 3.16 -9.58
CA PRO A 422 -11.27 4.11 -8.75
C PRO A 422 -12.72 4.22 -9.20
N THR A 423 -13.62 4.46 -8.25
CA THR A 423 -15.06 4.44 -8.50
C THR A 423 -15.77 5.72 -8.09
N THR A 424 -15.13 6.55 -7.27
CA THR A 424 -15.76 7.73 -6.67
C THR A 424 -15.59 8.96 -7.54
N ALA A 425 -16.72 9.59 -7.89
CA ALA A 425 -16.73 10.84 -8.65
C ALA A 425 -16.26 12.04 -7.80
N MET A 426 -15.60 13.01 -8.45
CA MET A 426 -15.03 14.19 -7.78
C MET A 426 -16.03 14.92 -6.88
N ALA A 427 -17.26 15.16 -7.36
CA ALA A 427 -18.28 15.89 -6.61
C ALA A 427 -18.63 15.21 -5.27
N ALA A 428 -18.70 13.87 -5.24
CA ALA A 428 -18.98 13.13 -4.00
C ALA A 428 -17.84 13.27 -3.00
N THR A 429 -16.60 13.19 -3.48
CA THR A 429 -15.41 13.39 -2.64
C THR A 429 -15.33 14.80 -2.09
N VAL A 430 -15.61 15.82 -2.92
CA VAL A 430 -15.64 17.24 -2.49
C VAL A 430 -16.66 17.42 -1.37
N GLY A 431 -17.88 16.90 -1.52
CA GLY A 431 -18.94 17.03 -0.51
C GLY A 431 -18.59 16.37 0.81
N LYS A 432 -18.07 15.13 0.78
CA LYS A 432 -17.63 14.41 1.98
C LYS A 432 -16.49 15.14 2.70
N THR A 433 -15.55 15.70 1.93
CA THR A 433 -14.41 16.45 2.48
C THR A 433 -14.88 17.75 3.13
N LEU A 434 -15.74 18.49 2.43
CA LEU A 434 -16.29 19.76 2.90
C LEU A 434 -17.11 19.58 4.18
N ASP A 435 -18.08 18.65 4.22
CA ASP A 435 -18.91 18.41 5.42
C ASP A 435 -18.04 18.11 6.65
N PHE A 436 -17.02 17.27 6.50
CA PHE A 436 -16.09 16.96 7.59
C PHE A 436 -15.42 18.22 8.15
N PHE A 437 -14.83 19.06 7.29
CA PHE A 437 -14.10 20.24 7.73
C PHE A 437 -15.01 21.34 8.29
N LEU A 438 -16.24 21.50 7.76
CA LEU A 438 -17.18 22.47 8.32
C LEU A 438 -17.60 22.06 9.74
N ARG A 439 -17.87 20.78 9.98
CA ARG A 439 -18.18 20.26 11.32
C ARG A 439 -16.99 20.40 12.28
N GLU A 440 -15.79 20.10 11.81
CA GLU A 440 -14.56 20.26 12.58
C GLU A 440 -14.34 21.73 12.97
N ALA A 441 -14.53 22.67 12.04
CA ALA A 441 -14.41 24.09 12.31
C ALA A 441 -15.41 24.58 13.37
N LEU A 442 -16.64 24.06 13.40
CA LEU A 442 -17.61 24.41 14.44
C LEU A 442 -17.22 23.81 15.79
N ALA A 443 -16.82 22.54 15.83
CA ALA A 443 -16.37 21.90 17.06
C ALA A 443 -15.18 22.63 17.70
N GLN A 444 -14.26 23.17 16.88
CA GLN A 444 -13.14 23.98 17.35
C GLN A 444 -13.53 25.38 17.86
N ARG A 445 -14.68 25.93 17.45
CA ARG A 445 -15.19 27.20 17.98
C ARG A 445 -15.88 27.04 19.33
N GLU A 446 -16.40 25.85 19.61
CA GLU A 446 -17.11 25.51 20.84
C GLU A 446 -16.19 25.02 21.97
N ALA A 447 -15.02 24.47 21.63
CA ALA A 447 -13.96 24.04 22.55
C ALA A 447 -13.07 25.21 22.99
#